data_AF-A0A2U3BWK1-F1
#
_entry.id   AF-A0A2U3BWK1-F1
#
_cell.length_a   1.000
_cell.length_b   1.000
_cell.length_c   1.000
_cell.angle_alpha   90.00
_cell.angle_beta   90.00
_cell.angle_gamma   90.00
#
_symmetry.space_group_name_H-M   'P 1'
#
loop_
_entity.id
_entity.type
_entity.pdbx_description
1 polymer ?
#
loop_
_entity_poly.entity_id
_entity_poly.type
_entity_poly.pdbx_seq_one_letter_code
_entity_poly.pdbx_strand_id
1 'polypeptide(L)'
;MRINDRDDVNHNEAVRVTALAARIALREARGKSTGRLERRVEQILDRAAQREEEKAAMKQATADAKRFAVADAKTRRAVERATRKYR
;
A
#
# COMPACT_ATOMS: atom_id res chain seq x y z
N MET A 1 14.58 15.58 4.28
CA MET A 1 14.35 14.17 3.86
C MET A 1 13.22 14.18 2.83
N ARG A 2 13.48 13.85 1.56
CA ARG A 2 12.41 13.73 0.54
C ARG A 2 11.79 12.35 0.72
N ILE A 3 10.55 12.31 1.16
CA ILE A 3 9.77 11.07 1.22
C ILE A 3 9.35 10.79 -0.22
N ASN A 4 9.94 9.77 -0.84
CA ASN A 4 9.63 9.39 -2.21
C ASN A 4 8.38 8.52 -2.21
N ASP A 5 7.71 8.36 -3.35
CA ASP A 5 6.54 7.48 -3.53
C ASP A 5 6.81 5.98 -3.27
N ARG A 6 8.05 5.63 -2.89
CA ARG A 6 8.48 4.28 -2.48
C ARG A 6 8.56 4.11 -0.97
N ASP A 7 8.36 5.17 -0.19
CA ASP A 7 8.36 5.09 1.26
C ASP A 7 6.95 4.68 1.73
N ASP A 8 6.85 3.52 2.38
CA ASP A 8 5.57 2.97 2.87
C ASP A 8 4.91 3.89 3.93
N VAL A 9 5.72 4.73 4.57
CA VAL A 9 5.34 5.68 5.63
C VAL A 9 5.07 7.07 5.08
N ASN A 10 3.93 7.64 5.43
CA ASN A 10 3.61 9.02 5.07
C ASN A 10 4.38 10.04 5.93
N HIS A 11 4.36 11.31 5.53
CA HIS A 11 5.09 12.38 6.22
C HIS A 11 4.77 12.50 7.71
N ASN A 12 3.51 12.38 8.10
CA ASN A 12 3.11 12.47 9.50
C ASN A 12 3.61 11.28 10.33
N GLU A 13 3.63 10.08 9.75
CA GLU A 13 4.16 8.88 10.38
C GLU A 13 5.68 8.94 10.50
N ALA A 14 6.38 9.39 9.45
CA ALA A 14 7.81 9.61 9.49
C ALA A 14 8.19 10.58 10.63
N VAL A 15 7.51 11.72 10.73
CA VAL A 15 7.71 12.69 11.83
C VAL A 15 7.47 12.05 13.20
N ARG A 16 6.41 11.23 13.34
CA ARG A 16 6.12 10.53 14.60
C ARG A 16 7.21 9.50 14.95
N VAL A 17 7.69 8.74 13.97
CA VAL A 17 8.78 7.77 14.17
C VAL A 17 10.06 8.49 14.59
N THR A 18 10.43 9.59 13.92
CA THR A 18 11.60 10.39 14.31
C THR A 18 11.48 10.95 15.73
N ALA A 19 10.30 11.46 16.11
CA ALA A 19 10.06 11.96 17.47
C ALA A 19 10.10 10.84 18.53
N LEU A 20 9.61 9.64 18.20
CA LEU A 20 9.71 8.47 19.08
C LEU A 20 11.15 7.99 19.23
N ALA A 21 11.92 7.95 18.13
CA ALA A 21 13.34 7.59 18.16
C ALA A 21 14.15 8.53 19.06
N ALA A 22 13.93 9.85 18.96
CA ALA A 22 14.56 10.82 19.85
C ALA A 22 14.19 10.59 21.32
N ARG A 23 12.94 10.21 21.61
CA ARG A 23 12.48 9.89 22.97
C ARG A 23 13.05 8.57 23.51
N ILE A 24 13.26 7.58 22.64
CA ILE A 24 13.90 6.30 22.98
C ILE A 24 15.34 6.57 23.40
N ALA A 25 16.12 7.25 22.56
CA ALA A 25 17.52 7.59 22.84
C ALA A 25 17.67 8.35 24.17
N LEU A 26 16.78 9.32 24.45
CA LEU A 26 16.79 10.05 25.72
C LEU A 26 16.48 9.14 26.94
N ARG A 27 15.60 8.15 26.78
CA ARG A 27 15.25 7.22 27.86
C ARG A 27 16.36 6.19 28.11
N GLU A 28 16.96 5.67 27.04
CA GLU A 28 18.10 4.75 27.11
C GLU A 28 19.29 5.41 27.80
N ALA A 29 19.61 6.65 27.45
CA ALA A 29 20.65 7.44 28.12
C ALA A 29 20.38 7.65 29.62
N ARG A 30 19.13 7.49 30.06
CA ARG A 30 18.70 7.57 31.47
C ARG A 30 18.49 6.18 32.11
N GLY A 31 18.85 5.10 31.43
CA GLY A 31 18.67 3.72 31.91
C GLY A 31 17.21 3.28 32.07
N LYS A 32 16.27 3.93 31.37
CA LYS A 32 14.82 3.65 31.47
C LYS A 32 14.38 2.73 30.34
N SER A 33 13.46 1.83 30.64
CA SER A 33 12.84 0.95 29.64
C SER A 33 12.18 1.74 28.50
N THR A 34 12.43 1.31 27.27
CA THR A 34 11.94 1.88 26.01
C THR A 34 10.96 0.99 25.25
N GLY A 35 10.75 -0.26 25.69
CA GLY A 35 9.96 -1.24 24.94
C GLY A 35 8.55 -0.80 24.54
N ARG A 36 7.88 0.05 25.33
CA ARG A 36 6.56 0.61 24.94
C ARG A 36 6.66 1.60 23.76
N LEU A 37 7.75 2.35 23.67
CA LEU A 37 8.00 3.29 22.58
C LEU A 37 8.43 2.55 21.31
N GLU A 38 9.27 1.53 21.44
CA GLU A 38 9.68 0.65 20.34
C GLU A 38 8.47 -0.06 19.73
N ARG A 39 7.61 -0.68 20.55
CA ARG A 39 6.35 -1.28 20.07
C ARG A 39 5.44 -0.28 19.35
N ARG A 40 5.47 1.00 19.74
CA ARG A 40 4.70 2.04 19.02
C ARG A 40 5.30 2.37 17.67
N VAL A 41 6.63 2.33 17.53
CA VAL A 41 7.30 2.48 16.24
C VAL A 41 6.96 1.30 15.34
N GLU A 42 7.08 0.06 15.85
CA GLU A 42 6.70 -1.16 15.12
C GLU A 42 5.25 -1.09 14.62
N GLN A 43 4.28 -0.74 15.49
CA GLN A 43 2.88 -0.60 15.09
C GLN A 43 2.64 0.44 13.98
N ILE A 44 3.44 1.51 13.92
CA ILE A 44 3.33 2.51 12.86
C ILE A 44 3.84 1.92 11.54
N LEU A 45 4.96 1.19 11.58
CA LEU A 45 5.56 0.55 10.42
C LEU A 45 4.67 -0.59 9.88
N ASP A 46 4.12 -1.43 10.75
CA ASP A 46 3.22 -2.52 10.35
C ASP A 46 1.97 -2.01 9.63
N ARG A 47 1.35 -0.94 10.16
CA ARG A 47 0.20 -0.30 9.51
C ARG A 47 0.56 0.36 8.19
N ALA A 48 1.78 0.87 8.08
CA ALA A 48 2.28 1.43 6.83
C ALA A 48 2.41 0.34 5.76
N ALA A 49 3.05 -0.78 6.10
CA ALA A 49 3.18 -1.94 5.22
C ALA A 49 1.82 -2.50 4.78
N GLN A 50 0.88 -2.70 5.71
CA GLN A 50 -0.46 -3.21 5.41
C GLN A 50 -1.21 -2.35 4.38
N ARG A 51 -1.12 -1.01 4.49
CA ARG A 51 -1.77 -0.12 3.51
C ARG A 51 -1.15 -0.22 2.12
N GLU A 52 0.17 -0.40 2.02
CA GLU A 52 0.80 -0.57 0.71
C GLU A 52 0.44 -1.92 0.08
N GLU A 53 0.35 -2.99 0.89
CA GLU A 53 -0.16 -4.29 0.43
C GLU A 53 -1.61 -4.16 -0.08
N GLU A 54 -2.49 -3.47 0.66
CA GLU A 54 -3.88 -3.21 0.24
C GLU A 54 -3.95 -2.43 -1.08
N LYS A 55 -3.13 -1.38 -1.23
CA LYS A 55 -3.05 -0.61 -2.48
C LYS A 55 -2.53 -1.46 -3.63
N ALA A 56 -1.53 -2.31 -3.40
CA ALA A 56 -1.01 -3.21 -4.41
C ALA A 56 -2.08 -4.22 -4.86
N ALA A 57 -2.81 -4.82 -3.92
CA ALA A 57 -3.91 -5.73 -4.21
C ALA A 57 -5.03 -5.04 -5.02
N MET A 58 -5.42 -3.82 -4.66
CA MET A 58 -6.41 -3.05 -5.43
C MET A 58 -5.94 -2.71 -6.85
N LYS A 59 -4.67 -2.33 -7.02
CA LYS A 59 -4.08 -2.08 -8.35
C LYS A 59 -4.10 -3.33 -9.20
N GLN A 60 -3.81 -4.49 -8.62
CA GLN A 60 -3.85 -5.77 -9.33
C GLN A 60 -5.29 -6.16 -9.71
N ALA A 61 -6.22 -6.08 -8.77
CA ALA A 61 -7.64 -6.38 -9.03
C ALA A 61 -8.23 -5.49 -10.13
N THR A 62 -7.88 -4.20 -10.15
CA THR A 62 -8.33 -3.27 -11.21
C THR A 62 -7.67 -3.57 -12.56
N ALA A 63 -6.41 -3.98 -12.60
CA ALA A 63 -5.74 -4.40 -13.83
C ALA A 63 -6.39 -5.67 -14.40
N ASP A 64 -6.70 -6.65 -13.55
CA ASP A 64 -7.35 -7.88 -13.97
C ASP A 64 -8.79 -7.63 -14.44
N ALA A 65 -9.57 -6.81 -13.72
CA ALA A 65 -10.90 -6.39 -14.15
C ALA A 65 -10.88 -5.74 -15.54
N LYS A 66 -9.89 -4.87 -15.83
CA LYS A 66 -9.71 -4.27 -17.15
C LYS A 66 -9.41 -5.33 -18.22
N ARG A 67 -8.55 -6.30 -17.92
CA ARG A 67 -8.24 -7.40 -18.85
C ARG A 67 -9.47 -8.24 -19.18
N PHE A 68 -10.26 -8.59 -18.16
CA PHE A 68 -11.52 -9.31 -18.35
C PHE A 68 -12.51 -8.52 -19.19
N ALA A 69 -12.70 -7.22 -18.92
CA ALA A 69 -13.59 -6.36 -19.70
C ALA A 69 -13.17 -6.27 -21.18
N VAL A 70 -11.87 -6.18 -21.47
CA VAL A 70 -11.35 -6.19 -22.85
C VAL A 70 -11.58 -7.54 -23.53
N ALA A 71 -11.39 -8.65 -22.81
CA ALA A 71 -11.65 -9.98 -23.34
C ALA A 71 -13.14 -10.17 -23.67
N ASP A 72 -14.04 -9.78 -22.76
CA ASP A 72 -15.49 -9.87 -22.96
C ASP A 72 -15.97 -8.94 -24.09
N ALA A 73 -15.40 -7.75 -24.22
CA ALA A 73 -15.70 -6.87 -25.36
C ALA A 73 -15.27 -7.50 -26.70
N LYS A 74 -14.14 -8.21 -26.73
CA LYS A 74 -13.67 -8.92 -27.93
C LYS A 74 -14.58 -10.10 -28.29
N THR A 75 -14.98 -10.91 -27.31
CA THR A 75 -15.89 -12.04 -27.56
C THR A 75 -17.25 -11.55 -28.05
N ARG A 76 -17.83 -10.52 -27.41
CA ARG A 76 -19.10 -9.90 -27.88
C ARG A 76 -19.00 -9.40 -29.32
N ARG A 77 -17.92 -8.69 -29.67
CA ARG A 77 -17.68 -8.24 -31.05
C ARG A 77 -17.52 -9.41 -32.04
N ALA A 78 -16.89 -10.51 -31.62
CA ALA A 78 -16.75 -11.69 -32.46
C ALA A 78 -18.10 -12.37 -32.71
N VAL A 79 -18.93 -12.50 -31.68
CA VAL A 79 -20.30 -13.02 -31.78
C VAL A 79 -21.15 -12.13 -32.68
N GLU A 80 -21.11 -10.81 -32.50
CA GLU A 80 -21.85 -9.86 -33.33
C GLU A 80 -21.45 -9.94 -34.82
N ARG A 81 -20.16 -10.07 -35.12
CA ARG A 81 -19.68 -10.28 -36.49
C ARG A 81 -20.17 -11.59 -37.08
N ALA A 82 -20.16 -12.67 -36.29
CA ALA A 82 -20.62 -13.97 -36.74
C ALA A 82 -22.12 -13.92 -37.03
N THR A 83 -22.94 -13.39 -36.13
CA THR A 83 -24.41 -13.34 -36.28
C THR A 83 -24.86 -12.39 -37.40
N ARG A 84 -24.15 -11.29 -37.63
CA ARG A 84 -24.42 -10.37 -38.75
C ARG A 84 -24.20 -11.01 -40.13
N LYS A 85 -23.40 -12.07 -40.24
CA LYS A 85 -23.16 -12.79 -41.50
C LYS A 85 -24.29 -13.76 -41.87
N TYR A 86 -25.16 -14.09 -40.92
CA TYR A 86 -26.29 -15.02 -41.09
C TYR A 86 -27.66 -14.31 -41.12
N ARG A 87 -27.68 -12.98 -41.16
CA ARG A 87 -28.86 -12.14 -41.39
C ARG A 87 -28.76 -11.52 -42.77
#